data_AF-A0A934QLQ5-F1
#
_entry.id   AF-A0A934QLQ5-F1
#
_cell.length_a   1.000
_cell.length_b   1.000
_cell.length_c   1.000
_cell.angle_alpha   90.00
_cell.angle_beta   90.00
_cell.angle_gamma   90.00
#
_symmetry.space_group_name_H-M   'P 1'
#
loop_
_entity.id
_entity.type
_entity.pdbx_description
1 polymer ?
#
loop_
_entity_poly.entity_id
_entity_poly.type
_entity_poly.pdbx_seq_one_letter_code
_entity_poly.pdbx_strand_id
1 'polypeptide(L)'
;MESVKDSRAAGDAIFETLGAFPLASVTSFVAIVLVALFFISGADANTYALSMLSSDGVTTPRRPVLIVWGVLTGVTAVVLLLAGGLNALETTVIITSAPFVILLVLLAVSFWKELRAEDLHDLARVGPAAPPAPAEVAEPPRPRDAQQPAGLGTSRAE
;
A
#
# COMPACT_ATOMS: atom_id res chain seq x y z
N MET A 1 28.24 7.84 -28.89
CA MET A 1 29.14 7.08 -27.99
C MET A 1 29.37 7.81 -26.65
N GLU A 2 29.23 9.14 -26.60
CA GLU A 2 29.37 9.94 -25.37
C GLU A 2 28.22 9.73 -24.37
N SER A 3 26.96 9.81 -24.82
CA SER A 3 25.77 9.62 -23.97
C SER A 3 25.69 8.26 -23.26
N VAL A 4 26.25 7.19 -23.84
CA VAL A 4 26.28 5.85 -23.23
C VAL A 4 27.35 5.75 -22.12
N LYS A 5 28.35 6.64 -22.15
CA LYS A 5 29.38 6.76 -21.11
C LYS A 5 28.81 7.46 -19.87
N ASP A 6 27.97 8.47 -20.07
CA ASP A 6 27.34 9.21 -18.97
C ASP A 6 26.34 8.36 -18.17
N SER A 7 25.51 7.54 -18.84
CA SER A 7 24.58 6.64 -18.14
C SER A 7 25.29 5.53 -17.35
N ARG A 8 26.48 5.10 -17.78
CA ARG A 8 27.31 4.15 -17.01
C ARG A 8 28.02 4.83 -15.84
N ALA A 9 28.49 6.05 -16.05
CA ALA A 9 29.14 6.85 -15.02
C ALA A 9 28.25 7.06 -13.78
N ALA A 10 26.92 7.14 -13.95
CA ALA A 10 26.01 7.29 -12.81
C ALA A 10 26.03 6.08 -11.84
N GLY A 11 26.07 4.85 -12.38
CA GLY A 11 26.17 3.64 -11.56
C GLY A 11 27.54 3.51 -10.90
N ASP A 12 28.60 3.79 -11.67
CA ASP A 12 29.98 3.71 -11.20
C ASP A 12 30.30 4.79 -10.16
N ALA A 13 29.71 5.98 -10.25
CA ALA A 13 29.95 7.10 -9.34
C ALA A 13 29.55 6.79 -7.89
N ILE A 14 28.49 6.00 -7.67
CA ILE A 14 28.09 5.57 -6.32
C ILE A 14 29.16 4.64 -5.74
N PHE A 15 29.65 3.69 -6.52
CA PHE A 15 30.69 2.77 -6.05
C PHE A 15 32.07 3.45 -5.92
N GLU A 16 32.37 4.44 -6.75
CA GLU A 16 33.57 5.27 -6.66
C GLU A 16 33.56 6.14 -5.40
N THR A 17 32.42 6.79 -5.09
CA THR A 17 32.26 7.58 -3.86
C THR A 17 32.30 6.71 -2.61
N LEU A 18 31.70 5.51 -2.62
CA LEU A 18 31.84 4.54 -1.53
C LEU A 18 33.29 4.03 -1.39
N GLY A 19 34.03 3.98 -2.51
CA GLY A 19 35.46 3.65 -2.57
C GLY A 19 36.36 4.62 -1.80
N ALA A 20 35.93 5.87 -1.62
CA ALA A 20 36.69 6.89 -0.90
C ALA A 20 36.65 6.72 0.64
N PHE A 21 35.82 5.82 1.18
CA PHE A 21 35.69 5.60 2.62
C PHE A 21 36.55 4.42 3.13
N PRO A 22 37.12 4.52 4.35
CA PRO A 22 37.75 3.37 4.99
C PRO A 22 36.65 2.34 5.27
N LEU A 23 36.79 1.12 4.73
CA LEU A 23 35.77 0.03 4.65
C LEU A 23 34.93 -0.05 3.36
N ALA A 24 35.40 0.53 2.25
CA ALA A 24 34.76 0.50 0.93
C ALA A 24 34.17 -0.87 0.48
N SER A 25 34.85 -1.99 0.77
CA SER A 25 34.36 -3.33 0.39
C SER A 25 33.09 -3.74 1.15
N VAL A 26 33.04 -3.44 2.46
CA VAL A 26 31.88 -3.75 3.31
C VAL A 26 30.71 -2.83 2.96
N THR A 27 30.95 -1.54 2.77
CA THR A 27 29.90 -0.58 2.41
C THR A 27 29.33 -0.87 1.02
N SER A 28 30.16 -1.26 0.04
CA SER A 28 29.68 -1.66 -1.30
C SER A 28 28.81 -2.92 -1.24
N PHE A 29 29.21 -3.92 -0.44
CA PHE A 29 28.39 -5.11 -0.24
C PHE A 29 27.03 -4.77 0.38
N VAL A 30 27.03 -3.94 1.43
CA VAL A 30 25.79 -3.45 2.07
C VAL A 30 24.93 -2.66 1.08
N ALA A 31 25.53 -1.80 0.25
CA ALA A 31 24.80 -1.03 -0.76
C ALA A 31 24.09 -1.93 -1.78
N ILE A 32 24.75 -2.99 -2.27
CA ILE A 32 24.13 -3.97 -3.17
C ILE A 32 22.92 -4.64 -2.49
N VAL A 33 23.06 -5.05 -1.23
CA VAL A 33 21.96 -5.64 -0.46
C VAL A 33 20.81 -4.65 -0.29
N LEU A 34 21.09 -3.39 0.03
CA LEU A 34 20.07 -2.36 0.19
C LEU A 34 19.33 -2.06 -1.12
N VAL A 35 20.05 -1.97 -2.24
CA VAL A 35 19.43 -1.79 -3.57
C VAL A 35 18.53 -2.99 -3.91
N ALA A 36 18.97 -4.21 -3.61
CA ALA A 36 18.16 -5.40 -3.83
C ALA A 36 16.89 -5.40 -2.97
N LEU A 37 16.98 -5.07 -1.68
CA LEU A 37 15.83 -5.02 -0.77
C LEU A 37 14.85 -3.90 -1.15
N PHE A 38 15.35 -2.72 -1.49
CA PHE A 38 14.54 -1.60 -1.97
C PHE A 38 13.79 -1.98 -3.26
N PHE A 39 14.46 -2.68 -4.17
CA PHE A 39 13.84 -3.17 -5.39
C PHE A 39 12.74 -4.21 -5.11
N ILE A 40 12.98 -5.19 -4.23
CA ILE A 40 11.99 -6.24 -3.88
C ILE A 40 10.76 -5.61 -3.23
N SER A 41 10.94 -4.81 -2.18
CA SER A 41 9.82 -4.16 -1.48
C SER A 41 9.07 -3.17 -2.38
N GLY A 42 9.77 -2.48 -3.28
CA GLY A 42 9.16 -1.59 -4.27
C GLY A 42 8.36 -2.36 -5.33
N ALA A 43 8.87 -3.50 -5.80
CA ALA A 43 8.19 -4.37 -6.75
C ALA A 43 6.92 -5.00 -6.15
N ASP A 44 6.95 -5.37 -4.87
CA ASP A 44 5.80 -5.90 -4.14
C ASP A 44 4.68 -4.84 -4.05
N ALA A 45 5.02 -3.60 -3.68
CA ALA A 45 4.06 -2.50 -3.60
C ALA A 45 3.47 -2.14 -4.98
N ASN A 46 4.31 -2.13 -6.02
CA ASN A 46 3.86 -1.87 -7.40
C ASN A 46 2.88 -2.94 -7.89
N THR A 47 3.21 -4.21 -7.70
CA THR A 47 2.37 -5.33 -8.14
C THR A 47 1.02 -5.33 -7.41
N TYR A 48 1.03 -5.00 -6.12
CA TYR A 48 -0.19 -4.93 -5.33
C TYR A 48 -1.10 -3.77 -5.78
N ALA A 49 -0.54 -2.58 -6.02
CA ALA A 49 -1.29 -1.44 -6.54
C ALA A 49 -1.95 -1.75 -7.90
N LEU A 50 -1.20 -2.34 -8.84
CA LEU A 50 -1.74 -2.76 -10.14
C LEU A 50 -2.84 -3.82 -10.00
N SER A 51 -2.66 -4.76 -9.07
CA SER A 51 -3.65 -5.81 -8.81
C SER A 51 -4.96 -5.28 -8.25
N MET A 52 -4.90 -4.26 -7.38
CA MET A 52 -6.08 -3.58 -6.84
C MET A 52 -6.82 -2.80 -7.93
N LEU A 53 -6.09 -2.05 -8.76
CA LEU A 53 -6.68 -1.29 -9.87
C LEU A 53 -7.37 -2.22 -10.88
N SER A 54 -6.82 -3.40 -11.13
CA SER A 54 -7.40 -4.40 -12.03
C SER A 54 -8.55 -5.21 -11.43
N SER A 55 -8.81 -5.08 -10.13
CA SER A 55 -9.80 -5.89 -9.40
C SER A 55 -10.92 -5.02 -8.81
N ASP A 56 -11.31 -3.92 -9.48
CA ASP A 56 -12.34 -2.96 -9.04
C ASP A 56 -12.09 -2.38 -7.63
N GLY A 57 -10.84 -2.25 -7.22
CA GLY A 57 -10.48 -1.67 -5.93
C GLY A 57 -10.66 -2.59 -4.72
N VAL A 58 -10.82 -3.90 -4.91
CA VAL A 58 -10.84 -4.84 -3.77
C VAL A 58 -9.51 -4.81 -3.01
N THR A 59 -9.59 -4.66 -1.69
CA THR A 59 -8.43 -4.55 -0.79
C THR A 59 -7.66 -5.86 -0.63
N THR A 60 -8.24 -6.98 -1.05
CA THR A 60 -7.59 -8.30 -1.06
C THR A 60 -7.63 -8.90 -2.46
N PRO A 61 -6.79 -8.40 -3.40
CA PRO A 61 -6.74 -8.96 -4.74
C PRO A 61 -6.37 -10.45 -4.71
N ARG A 62 -6.98 -11.23 -5.61
CA ARG A 62 -6.77 -12.68 -5.69
C ARG A 62 -5.31 -12.97 -6.12
N ARG A 63 -4.66 -13.92 -5.45
CA ARG A 63 -3.29 -14.41 -5.76
C ARG A 63 -2.94 -14.54 -7.26
N PRO A 64 -3.79 -15.08 -8.15
CA PRO A 64 -3.47 -15.14 -9.59
C PRO A 64 -3.27 -13.77 -10.25
N VAL A 65 -3.99 -12.74 -9.82
CA VAL A 65 -3.87 -11.38 -10.38
C VAL A 65 -2.49 -10.79 -10.04
N LEU A 66 -2.01 -11.00 -8.81
CA LEU A 66 -0.68 -10.56 -8.41
C LEU A 66 0.42 -11.24 -9.24
N ILE A 67 0.30 -12.56 -9.46
CA ILE A 67 1.29 -13.32 -10.23
C ILE A 67 1.31 -12.85 -11.70
N VAL A 68 0.14 -12.63 -12.31
CA VAL A 68 0.04 -12.14 -13.69
C VAL A 68 0.74 -10.79 -13.83
N TRP A 69 0.45 -9.82 -12.96
CA TRP A 69 1.06 -8.49 -13.03
C TRP A 69 2.56 -8.50 -12.72
N GLY A 70 2.99 -9.30 -11.75
CA GLY A 70 4.42 -9.46 -11.44
C GLY A 70 5.21 -10.06 -12.60
N VAL A 71 4.71 -11.16 -13.19
CA VAL A 71 5.34 -11.81 -14.35
C VAL A 71 5.34 -10.89 -15.56
N LEU A 72 4.23 -10.20 -15.85
CA LEU A 72 4.14 -9.28 -16.97
C LEU A 72 5.20 -8.17 -16.86
N THR A 73 5.34 -7.57 -15.68
CA THR A 73 6.34 -6.51 -15.42
C THR A 73 7.77 -7.02 -15.61
N GLY A 74 8.07 -8.23 -15.10
CA GLY A 74 9.38 -8.86 -15.27
C GLY A 74 9.71 -9.19 -16.73
N VAL A 75 8.73 -9.74 -17.47
CA VAL A 75 8.88 -10.03 -18.90
C VAL A 75 9.11 -8.75 -19.69
N THR A 76 8.35 -7.68 -19.42
CA THR A 76 8.54 -6.38 -20.07
C THR A 76 9.95 -5.83 -19.82
N ALA A 77 10.48 -5.93 -18.60
CA ALA A 77 11.84 -5.50 -18.29
C ALA A 77 12.90 -6.28 -19.10
N VAL A 78 12.77 -7.61 -19.18
CA VAL A 78 13.68 -8.45 -19.99
C VAL A 78 13.61 -8.09 -21.47
N VAL A 79 12.39 -7.93 -22.01
CA VAL A 79 12.18 -7.59 -23.43
C VAL A 79 12.78 -6.22 -23.77
N LEU A 80 12.58 -5.21 -22.93
CA LEU A 80 13.16 -3.88 -23.12
C LEU A 80 14.69 -3.90 -23.05
N LEU A 81 15.25 -4.67 -22.12
CA LEU A 81 16.69 -4.83 -21.99
C LEU A 81 17.30 -5.48 -23.24
N LEU A 82 16.64 -6.49 -23.81
CA LEU A 82 17.08 -7.14 -25.05
C LEU A 82 16.88 -6.27 -26.30
N ALA A 83 15.84 -5.43 -26.33
CA ALA A 83 15.51 -4.61 -27.49
C ALA A 83 16.51 -3.47 -27.75
N GLY A 84 17.01 -2.83 -26.69
CA GLY A 84 17.94 -1.70 -26.85
C GLY A 84 18.70 -1.30 -25.59
N GLY A 85 18.78 -2.20 -24.60
CA GLY A 85 19.52 -1.98 -23.36
C GLY A 85 18.98 -0.81 -22.53
N LEU A 86 19.88 -0.15 -21.80
CA LEU A 86 19.54 0.92 -20.85
C LEU A 86 18.88 2.14 -21.52
N ASN A 87 19.33 2.51 -22.72
CA ASN A 87 18.80 3.66 -23.44
C ASN A 87 17.34 3.46 -23.87
N ALA A 88 16.99 2.23 -24.29
CA ALA A 88 15.61 1.89 -24.61
C ALA A 88 14.73 1.94 -23.35
N LEU A 89 15.22 1.40 -22.22
CA LEU A 89 14.50 1.45 -20.96
C LEU A 89 14.23 2.89 -20.49
N GLU A 90 15.24 3.76 -20.54
CA GLU A 90 15.12 5.18 -20.17
C GLU A 90 14.10 5.90 -21.07
N THR A 91 14.21 5.74 -22.39
CA THR A 91 13.33 6.39 -23.35
C THR A 91 11.87 5.94 -23.18
N THR A 92 11.62 4.64 -22.97
CA THR A 92 10.28 4.11 -22.73
C THR A 92 9.66 4.69 -21.46
N VAL A 93 10.42 4.77 -20.37
CA VAL A 93 9.92 5.36 -19.11
C VAL A 93 9.55 6.83 -19.29
N ILE A 94 10.35 7.61 -20.02
CA ILE A 94 10.05 9.03 -20.29
C ILE A 94 8.74 9.16 -21.08
N ILE A 95 8.58 8.40 -22.16
CA ILE A 95 7.38 8.48 -23.02
C ILE A 95 6.13 7.98 -22.27
N THR A 96 6.23 6.91 -21.48
CA THR A 96 5.11 6.34 -20.72
C THR A 96 4.72 7.21 -19.52
N SER A 97 5.66 7.86 -18.85
CA SER A 97 5.37 8.71 -17.68
C SER A 97 4.76 10.06 -18.05
N ALA A 98 5.07 10.62 -19.22
CA ALA A 98 4.55 11.90 -19.68
C ALA A 98 3.00 12.05 -19.58
N PRO A 99 2.17 11.14 -20.11
CA PRO A 99 0.71 11.24 -19.93
C PRO A 99 0.27 10.98 -18.49
N PHE A 100 1.00 10.15 -17.73
CA PHE A 100 0.67 9.86 -16.33
C PHE A 100 0.84 11.09 -15.43
N VAL A 101 1.79 11.98 -15.74
CA VAL A 101 1.95 13.26 -15.04
C VAL A 101 0.69 14.12 -15.12
N ILE A 102 -0.02 14.12 -16.26
CA ILE A 102 -1.30 14.86 -16.40
C ILE A 102 -2.33 14.31 -15.40
N LEU A 103 -2.40 12.98 -15.25
CA LEU A 103 -3.29 12.34 -14.28
C LEU A 103 -2.92 12.72 -12.84
N LEU A 104 -1.61 12.78 -12.52
CA LEU A 104 -1.14 13.21 -11.20
C LEU A 104 -1.51 14.66 -10.89
N VAL A 105 -1.45 15.56 -11.88
CA VAL A 105 -1.89 16.96 -11.71
C VAL A 105 -3.40 17.02 -11.43
N LEU A 106 -4.21 16.29 -12.18
CA LEU A 106 -5.66 16.22 -11.94
C LEU A 106 -6.01 15.65 -10.57
N LEU A 107 -5.27 14.61 -10.14
CA LEU A 107 -5.40 14.03 -8.81
C LEU A 107 -5.04 15.05 -7.72
N ALA A 108 -3.95 15.79 -7.88
CA ALA A 108 -3.52 16.83 -6.94
C ALA A 108 -4.55 17.97 -6.82
N VAL A 109 -5.14 18.42 -7.94
CA VAL A 109 -6.21 19.43 -7.93
C VAL A 109 -7.47 18.90 -7.25
N SER A 110 -7.84 17.64 -7.52
CA SER A 110 -9.02 17.02 -6.90
C SER A 110 -8.81 16.84 -5.39
N PHE A 111 -7.64 16.37 -4.98
CA PHE A 111 -7.25 16.24 -3.58
C PHE A 111 -7.23 17.61 -2.87
N TRP A 112 -6.67 18.65 -3.49
CA TRP A 112 -6.67 20.00 -2.94
C TRP A 112 -8.08 20.60 -2.80
N LYS A 113 -8.97 20.30 -3.74
CA LYS A 113 -10.37 20.71 -3.68
C LYS A 113 -11.11 19.98 -2.56
N GLU A 114 -10.91 18.67 -2.43
CA GLU A 114 -11.48 17.86 -1.35
C GLU A 114 -11.01 18.38 0.01
N LEU A 115 -9.69 18.60 0.16
CA LEU A 115 -9.07 19.13 1.39
C LEU A 115 -9.59 20.51 1.80
N ARG A 116 -10.07 21.32 0.84
CA ARG A 116 -10.72 22.61 1.11
C ARG A 116 -12.23 22.51 1.35
N ALA A 117 -12.85 21.44 0.90
CA ALA A 117 -14.26 21.15 1.13
C ALA A 117 -14.49 20.51 2.50
N GLU A 118 -13.46 19.91 3.11
CA GLU A 118 -13.46 19.50 4.52
C GLU A 118 -13.44 20.76 5.41
N ASP A 119 -14.61 21.28 5.73
CA ASP A 119 -14.76 22.24 6.83
C ASP A 119 -14.40 21.54 8.14
N LEU A 120 -13.66 22.23 9.02
CA LEU A 120 -13.43 21.84 10.43
C LEU A 120 -14.73 21.47 11.20
N HIS A 121 -15.89 21.76 10.61
CA HIS A 121 -17.23 21.45 11.10
C HIS A 121 -17.53 19.93 11.21
N ASP A 122 -16.81 19.05 10.49
CA ASP A 122 -16.99 17.59 10.63
C ASP A 122 -16.19 16.97 11.79
N LEU A 123 -15.14 17.65 12.29
CA LEU A 123 -14.46 17.25 13.53
C LEU A 123 -15.34 17.41 14.77
N ALA A 124 -16.37 18.27 14.71
CA ALA A 124 -17.38 18.41 15.75
C ALA A 124 -18.41 17.25 15.77
N ARG A 125 -18.52 16.47 14.67
CA ARG A 125 -19.35 15.24 14.63
C ARG A 125 -18.60 14.02 15.13
N VAL A 126 -17.27 14.05 15.12
CA VAL A 126 -16.44 13.15 15.93
C VAL A 126 -16.41 13.70 17.37
N GLY A 127 -17.60 13.92 17.95
CA GLY A 127 -17.72 14.12 19.40
C GLY A 127 -17.21 12.89 20.14
N PRO A 128 -16.79 13.01 21.41
CA PRO A 128 -16.28 11.87 22.18
C PRO A 128 -17.24 10.71 22.00
N ALA A 129 -16.72 9.58 21.53
CA ALA A 129 -17.49 8.38 21.22
C ALA A 129 -18.59 8.26 22.26
N ALA A 130 -19.85 8.31 21.82
CA ALA A 130 -20.98 8.13 22.72
C ALA A 130 -20.63 6.95 23.62
N PRO A 131 -20.64 7.12 24.95
CA PRO A 131 -20.26 6.06 25.86
C PRO A 131 -21.01 4.82 25.41
N PRO A 132 -20.35 3.64 25.33
CA PRO A 132 -20.96 2.44 24.79
C PRO A 132 -22.35 2.35 25.38
N ALA A 133 -23.37 2.39 24.50
CA ALA A 133 -24.76 2.27 24.91
C ALA A 133 -24.79 1.14 25.93
N PRO A 134 -25.27 1.35 27.17
CA PRO A 134 -25.01 0.47 28.30
C PRO A 134 -25.14 -0.96 27.84
N ALA A 135 -24.00 -1.59 27.56
CA ALA A 135 -23.98 -2.97 27.21
C ALA A 135 -24.46 -3.59 28.48
N GLU A 136 -25.71 -4.04 28.49
CA GLU A 136 -26.03 -5.28 29.17
C GLU A 136 -25.38 -5.33 30.56
N VAL A 137 -25.56 -4.25 31.33
CA VAL A 137 -25.28 -4.30 32.76
C VAL A 137 -26.35 -5.25 33.21
N ALA A 138 -25.98 -6.54 33.30
CA ALA A 138 -26.86 -7.63 33.70
C ALA A 138 -27.71 -7.12 34.85
N GLU A 139 -28.95 -6.77 34.53
CA GLU A 139 -29.82 -6.10 35.48
C GLU A 139 -29.99 -7.11 36.61
N PRO A 140 -29.64 -6.78 37.87
CA PRO A 140 -29.78 -7.74 38.94
C PRO A 140 -31.24 -8.22 38.97
N PRO A 141 -31.48 -9.54 39.12
CA PRO A 141 -32.81 -10.10 39.00
C PRO A 141 -33.79 -9.33 39.88
N ARG A 142 -34.94 -8.95 39.31
CA ARG A 142 -35.87 -8.06 39.99
C ARG A 142 -36.27 -8.69 41.34
N PRO A 143 -36.43 -7.92 42.41
CA PRO A 143 -36.79 -8.45 43.74
C PRO A 143 -38.05 -9.32 43.76
N ARG A 144 -38.95 -9.14 42.78
CA ARG A 144 -40.14 -9.99 42.56
C ARG A 144 -39.78 -11.43 42.22
N ASP A 145 -38.70 -11.64 41.47
CA ASP A 145 -38.25 -12.94 40.99
C ASP A 145 -37.51 -13.70 42.11
N ALA A 146 -36.92 -12.98 43.09
CA ALA A 146 -36.31 -13.55 44.29
C ALA A 146 -37.32 -13.84 45.43
N GLN A 147 -38.53 -13.28 45.35
CA GLN A 147 -39.62 -13.49 46.32
C GLN A 147 -40.67 -14.50 45.86
N GLN A 148 -40.51 -15.09 44.67
CA GLN A 148 -41.37 -16.17 44.21
C GLN A 148 -40.97 -17.45 44.98
N PRO A 149 -41.77 -17.97 45.93
CA PRO A 149 -41.43 -19.23 46.57
C PRO A 149 -41.45 -20.33 45.50
N ALA A 150 -40.34 -21.05 45.37
CA ALA A 150 -40.27 -22.29 44.61
C ALA A 150 -41.16 -23.32 45.31
N GLY A 151 -42.44 -23.31 44.98
CA GLY A 151 -43.41 -24.14 45.68
C GLY A 151 -44.80 -24.07 45.07
N LEU A 152 -45.24 -25.26 44.63
CA LEU A 152 -46.61 -25.66 44.30
C LEU A 152 -47.19 -25.04 43.03
N GLY A 153 -47.62 -25.80 42.03
CA GLY A 153 -48.05 -27.19 42.05
C GLY A 153 -49.34 -27.27 41.24
N THR A 154 -49.42 -28.33 40.43
CA THR A 154 -50.67 -28.98 40.04
C THR A 154 -51.62 -28.27 39.07
N SER A 155 -52.13 -29.09 38.15
CA SER A 155 -53.53 -29.10 37.76
C SER A 155 -54.00 -28.13 36.69
N ARG A 156 -53.94 -28.60 35.44
CA ARG A 156 -55.07 -28.81 34.50
C ARG A 156 -54.43 -29.10 33.14
N ALA A 157 -54.49 -30.30 32.55
CA ALA A 157 -55.71 -31.04 32.19
C ALA A 157 -56.76 -30.08 31.65
N GLU A 158 -56.68 -29.78 30.35
CA GLU A 158 -57.76 -29.88 29.36
C GLU A 158 -57.22 -29.58 27.96
#